data_AF-A0A7G8FJY2-F1
#
_entry.id   AF-A0A7G8FJY2-F1
#
_cell.length_a   1.000
_cell.length_b   1.000
_cell.length_c   1.000
_cell.angle_alpha   90.00
_cell.angle_beta   90.00
_cell.angle_gamma   90.00
#
_symmetry.space_group_name_H-M   'P 1'
#
loop_
_entity.id
_entity.type
_entity.pdbx_description
1 polymer ?
#
loop_
_entity_poly.entity_id
_entity_poly.type
_entity_poly.pdbx_seq_one_letter_code
_entity_poly.pdbx_strand_id
1 'polypeptide(L)'
;MSGWTPEFEADLTLLLKDWLKQQGRTQADLRRNLRAVSTRMPALLEVLEREHNMRGLAGLADRLCSVEAEWHGQPSSEPAGVATADDDPFGQLDLLLQEIRDDCTD
;
A
#
# COMPACT_ATOMS: atom_id res chain seq x y z
N MET A 1 16.99 7.82 -20.57
CA MET A 1 15.59 7.57 -20.17
C MET A 1 15.62 6.32 -19.32
N SER A 2 15.39 6.43 -18.01
CA SER A 2 15.32 5.23 -17.16
C SER A 2 14.04 4.50 -17.53
N GLY A 3 14.14 3.30 -18.07
CA GLY A 3 12.97 2.47 -18.35
C GLY A 3 12.40 1.89 -17.05
N TRP A 4 11.17 1.37 -17.12
CA TRP A 4 10.64 0.49 -16.09
C TRP A 4 11.39 -0.85 -16.19
N THR A 5 12.36 -1.08 -15.29
CA THR A 5 13.15 -2.32 -15.24
C THR A 5 12.74 -3.17 -14.04
N PRO A 6 12.98 -4.49 -14.07
CA PRO A 6 12.71 -5.34 -12.92
C PRO A 6 13.47 -4.91 -11.65
N GLU A 7 14.69 -4.37 -11.78
CA GLU A 7 15.41 -3.82 -10.62
C GLU A 7 14.71 -2.58 -10.05
N PHE A 8 14.26 -1.66 -10.93
CA PHE A 8 13.52 -0.48 -10.51
C PHE A 8 12.19 -0.85 -9.82
N GLU A 9 11.49 -1.86 -10.33
CA GLU A 9 10.25 -2.35 -9.73
C GLU A 9 10.48 -2.97 -8.34
N ALA A 10 11.57 -3.72 -8.17
CA ALA A 10 11.96 -4.28 -6.89
C ALA A 10 12.32 -3.18 -5.87
N ASP A 11 13.11 -2.19 -6.29
CA ASP A 11 13.47 -1.04 -5.45
C ASP A 11 12.25 -0.20 -5.07
N LEU A 12 11.36 0.05 -6.04
CA LEU A 12 10.10 0.76 -5.80
C LEU A 12 9.19 -0.02 -4.85
N THR A 13 9.16 -1.35 -4.95
CA THR A 13 8.42 -2.21 -4.01
C THR A 13 8.92 -2.04 -2.58
N LEU A 14 10.24 -2.01 -2.39
CA LEU A 14 10.84 -1.80 -1.06
C LEU A 14 10.53 -0.40 -0.55
N LEU A 15 10.68 0.61 -1.40
CA LEU A 15 10.35 2.00 -1.08
C LEU A 15 8.88 2.13 -0.64
N LEU A 16 7.93 1.59 -1.40
CA LEU A 16 6.51 1.69 -1.09
C LEU A 16 6.17 0.98 0.23
N LYS A 17 6.78 -0.16 0.51
CA LYS A 17 6.57 -0.88 1.78
C LYS A 17 7.06 -0.06 2.97
N ASP A 18 8.26 0.51 2.86
CA ASP A 18 8.84 1.31 3.93
C ASP A 18 8.05 2.62 4.12
N TRP A 19 7.70 3.30 3.02
CA TRP A 19 6.90 4.51 3.03
C TRP A 19 5.52 4.28 3.67
N LEU A 20 4.80 3.21 3.31
CA LEU A 20 3.53 2.86 3.93
C LEU A 20 3.67 2.60 5.43
N LYS A 21 4.74 1.90 5.84
CA LYS A 21 5.04 1.64 7.24
C LYS A 21 5.30 2.92 8.02
N GLN A 22 6.07 3.85 7.47
CA GLN A 22 6.36 5.15 8.09
C GLN A 22 5.09 5.99 8.28
N GLN A 23 4.16 5.93 7.31
CA GLN A 23 2.90 6.66 7.36
C GLN A 23 1.81 5.94 8.19
N GLY A 24 2.07 4.74 8.72
CA GLY A 24 1.07 3.92 9.42
C GLY A 24 -0.09 3.50 8.52
N ARG A 25 0.16 3.31 7.22
CA ARG A 25 -0.84 2.98 6.20
C ARG A 25 -0.64 1.56 5.65
N THR A 26 -1.69 1.05 5.01
CA THR A 26 -1.70 -0.29 4.42
C THR A 26 -1.69 -0.25 2.88
N GLN A 27 -1.40 -1.39 2.24
CA GLN A 27 -1.57 -1.54 0.79
C GLN A 27 -3.03 -1.33 0.34
N ALA A 28 -4.02 -1.51 1.22
CA ALA A 28 -5.41 -1.22 0.92
C ALA A 28 -5.67 0.29 0.79
N ASP A 29 -5.01 1.10 1.63
CA ASP A 29 -5.07 2.56 1.53
C ASP A 29 -4.41 3.04 0.24
N LEU A 30 -3.22 2.51 -0.09
CA LEU A 30 -2.56 2.82 -1.35
C LEU A 30 -3.42 2.42 -2.55
N ARG A 31 -4.05 1.24 -2.52
CA ARG A 31 -4.99 0.81 -3.56
C ARG A 31 -6.12 1.81 -3.77
N ARG A 32 -6.73 2.32 -2.68
CA ARG A 32 -7.86 3.26 -2.76
C ARG A 32 -7.45 4.56 -3.45
N ASN A 33 -6.29 5.11 -3.11
CA ASN A 33 -5.77 6.36 -3.69
C ASN A 33 -5.29 6.16 -5.14
N LEU A 34 -4.65 5.02 -5.44
CA LEU A 34 -4.27 4.66 -6.81
C LEU A 34 -5.46 4.21 -7.67
N ARG A 35 -6.62 3.93 -7.06
CA ARG A 35 -7.77 3.27 -7.69
C ARG A 35 -7.41 1.95 -8.38
N ALA A 36 -6.48 1.22 -7.78
CA ALA A 36 -6.01 -0.06 -8.31
C ALA A 36 -7.04 -1.17 -8.10
N VAL A 37 -7.00 -2.16 -9.00
CA VAL A 37 -7.93 -3.29 -9.03
C VAL A 37 -7.71 -4.29 -7.89
N SER A 38 -6.52 -4.30 -7.28
CA SER A 38 -6.16 -5.21 -6.19
C SER A 38 -5.21 -4.55 -5.20
N THR A 39 -5.20 -5.05 -3.96
CA THR A 39 -4.22 -4.64 -2.92
C THR A 39 -2.86 -5.28 -3.12
N ARG A 40 -2.73 -6.29 -4.00
CA ARG A 40 -1.46 -6.96 -4.28
C ARG A 40 -0.49 -5.99 -4.95
N MET A 41 0.79 -6.06 -4.55
CA MET A 41 1.82 -5.15 -5.03
C MET A 41 1.93 -5.07 -6.56
N PRO A 42 1.85 -6.18 -7.33
CA PRO A 42 1.88 -6.11 -8.79
C PRO A 42 0.78 -5.21 -9.37
N ALA A 43 -0.43 -5.26 -8.83
CA ALA A 43 -1.53 -4.41 -9.31
C ALA A 43 -1.36 -2.93 -8.93
N LEU A 44 -0.68 -2.63 -7.82
CA LEU A 44 -0.33 -1.26 -7.45
C LEU A 44 0.76 -0.72 -8.38
N LEU A 45 1.76 -1.55 -8.66
CA LEU A 45 2.87 -1.23 -9.54
C LEU A 45 2.42 -1.02 -10.99
N GLU A 46 1.48 -1.82 -11.51
CA GLU A 46 0.90 -1.63 -12.85
C GLU A 46 0.31 -0.22 -13.05
N VAL A 47 -0.31 0.36 -12.01
CA VAL A 47 -0.84 1.74 -12.08
C VAL A 47 0.32 2.74 -12.14
N LEU A 48 1.34 2.57 -11.31
CA LEU A 48 2.51 3.44 -11.26
C LEU A 48 3.36 3.32 -12.53
N GLU A 49 3.45 2.14 -13.13
CA GLU A 49 4.10 1.87 -14.40
C GLU A 49 3.43 2.64 -15.53
N ARG A 50 2.09 2.64 -15.57
CA ARG A 50 1.35 3.43 -16.57
C ARG A 50 1.64 4.92 -16.46
N GLU A 51 1.66 5.46 -15.24
CA GLU A 51 2.02 6.87 -14.99
C GLU A 51 3.46 7.16 -15.41
N HIS A 52 4.40 6.26 -15.06
CA HIS A 52 5.80 6.36 -15.48
C HIS A 52 5.95 6.31 -17.00
N ASN A 53 5.24 5.43 -17.69
CA ASN A 53 5.31 5.32 -19.15
C ASN A 53 4.70 6.53 -19.87
N MET A 54 3.72 7.21 -19.26
CA MET A 54 3.10 8.42 -19.84
C MET A 54 3.89 9.70 -19.57
N ARG A 55 4.41 9.86 -18.35
CA ARG A 55 4.97 11.14 -17.86
C ARG A 55 6.41 11.01 -17.35
N GLY A 56 7.02 9.84 -17.49
CA GLY A 56 8.34 9.52 -16.96
C GLY A 56 8.35 9.46 -15.42
N LEU A 57 9.55 9.45 -14.86
CA LEU A 57 9.78 9.45 -13.42
C LEU A 57 9.11 10.64 -12.70
N ALA A 58 9.03 11.80 -13.35
CA ALA A 58 8.37 12.98 -12.80
C ALA A 58 6.88 12.74 -12.56
N GLY A 59 6.18 12.03 -13.45
CA GLY A 59 4.78 11.68 -13.26
C GLY A 59 4.55 10.67 -12.15
N LEU A 60 5.45 9.70 -12.00
CA LEU A 60 5.41 8.75 -10.89
C LEU A 60 5.57 9.47 -9.55
N ALA A 61 6.56 10.37 -9.45
CA ALA A 61 6.78 11.16 -8.24
C ALA A 61 5.58 12.08 -7.93
N ASP A 62 5.07 12.81 -8.92
CA ASP A 62 3.87 13.65 -8.80
C ASP A 62 2.66 12.86 -8.30
N ARG A 63 2.47 11.63 -8.80
CA ARG A 63 1.40 10.75 -8.35
C ARG A 63 1.57 10.33 -6.90
N LEU A 64 2.77 9.89 -6.50
CA LEU A 64 3.02 9.50 -5.10
C LEU A 64 2.89 10.68 -4.13
N CYS A 65 3.37 11.86 -4.52
CA CYS A 65 3.18 13.10 -3.74
C CYS A 65 1.70 13.48 -3.64
N SER A 66 0.91 13.29 -4.69
CA SER A 66 -0.54 13.53 -4.65
C SER A 66 -1.23 12.57 -3.68
N VAL A 67 -0.86 11.29 -3.71
CA VAL A 67 -1.36 10.29 -2.75
C VAL A 67 -0.99 10.68 -1.31
N GLU A 68 0.24 11.12 -1.07
CA GLU A 68 0.69 11.62 0.23
C GLU A 68 -0.14 12.82 0.68
N ALA A 69 -0.34 13.79 -0.22
CA ALA A 69 -1.15 14.97 0.04
C ALA A 69 -2.61 14.61 0.33
N GLU A 70 -3.19 13.60 -0.30
CA GLU A 70 -4.54 13.11 0.03
C GLU A 70 -4.61 12.52 1.44
N TRP A 71 -3.53 11.88 1.92
CA TRP A 71 -3.46 11.36 3.29
C TRP A 71 -3.35 12.43 4.36
N HIS A 72 -2.66 13.54 4.06
CA HIS A 72 -2.46 14.66 4.98
C HIS A 72 -3.44 15.84 4.77
N GLY A 73 -4.18 15.83 3.66
CA GLY A 73 -4.97 16.95 3.15
C GLY A 73 -6.46 16.89 3.47
N GLN A 74 -6.92 15.93 4.26
CA GLN A 74 -8.15 16.15 5.02
C GLN A 74 -7.81 17.07 6.21
N PRO A 75 -8.41 18.27 6.33
CA PRO A 75 -8.37 19.01 7.58
C PRO A 75 -9.20 18.25 8.62
N SER A 76 -8.61 17.23 9.21
CA SER A 76 -9.04 16.76 10.52
C SER A 76 -8.63 17.84 11.50
N SER A 77 -9.62 18.55 12.04
CA SER A 77 -9.51 19.10 13.38
C SER A 77 -8.80 18.07 14.26
N GLU A 78 -7.69 18.48 14.87
CA GLU A 78 -6.82 17.68 15.75
C GLU A 78 -7.60 17.03 16.94
N PRO A 79 -7.02 16.11 17.75
CA PRO A 79 -5.64 15.62 17.78
C PRO A 79 -5.49 14.09 17.83
N ALA A 80 -4.23 13.65 17.87
CA ALA A 80 -3.76 12.31 18.23
C ALA A 80 -4.62 11.59 19.29
N GLY A 81 -5.06 10.38 18.98
CA GLY A 81 -5.82 9.54 19.91
C GLY A 81 -5.85 8.08 19.47
N VAL A 82 -4.95 7.29 20.07
CA VAL A 82 -5.04 5.84 20.25
C VAL A 82 -5.16 5.02 18.95
N ALA A 83 -4.01 4.54 18.46
CA ALA A 83 -3.98 3.26 17.77
C ALA A 83 -4.45 2.18 18.76
N THR A 84 -5.75 1.87 18.72
CA THR A 84 -6.28 0.68 19.38
C THR A 84 -5.65 -0.52 18.68
N ALA A 85 -5.01 -1.38 19.47
CA ALA A 85 -4.33 -2.60 19.05
C ALA A 85 -5.29 -3.70 18.58
N ASP A 86 -6.26 -3.37 17.73
CA ASP A 86 -7.32 -4.25 17.26
C ASP A 86 -7.74 -3.89 15.83
N ASP A 87 -6.78 -3.70 14.93
CA ASP A 87 -7.03 -3.69 13.48
C ASP A 87 -5.87 -4.42 12.81
N ASP A 88 -5.62 -5.65 13.25
CA ASP A 88 -4.72 -6.58 12.57
C ASP A 88 -5.60 -7.52 11.72
N PRO A 89 -5.93 -7.16 10.47
CA PRO A 89 -6.81 -7.97 9.61
C PRO A 89 -6.23 -9.36 9.31
N PHE A 90 -4.96 -9.61 9.65
CA PHE A 90 -4.31 -10.92 9.56
C PHE A 90 -4.40 -11.73 10.85
N GLY A 91 -4.58 -11.11 12.02
CA GLY A 91 -4.79 -11.83 13.29
C GLY A 91 -6.07 -12.66 13.30
N GLN A 92 -7.14 -12.15 12.67
CA GLN A 92 -8.39 -12.91 12.48
C GLN A 92 -8.21 -14.06 11.48
N LEU A 93 -7.31 -13.90 10.49
CA LEU A 93 -7.00 -14.95 9.53
C LEU A 93 -6.18 -16.07 10.19
N ASP A 94 -5.23 -15.75 11.07
CA ASP A 94 -4.46 -16.74 11.84
C ASP A 94 -5.35 -17.56 12.77
N LEU A 95 -6.34 -16.92 13.43
CA LEU A 95 -7.34 -17.64 14.25
C LEU A 95 -8.19 -18.60 13.41
N LEU A 96 -8.66 -18.17 12.24
CA LEU A 96 -9.42 -19.01 11.32
C LEU A 96 -8.59 -20.18 10.77
N LEU A 97 -7.30 -19.94 10.46
CA LEU A 97 -6.38 -20.99 10.01
C LEU A 97 -6.06 -22.00 11.12
N GLN A 98 -6.07 -21.55 12.38
CA GLN A 98 -5.87 -22.41 13.53
C GLN A 98 -7.09 -23.29 13.80
N GLU A 99 -8.32 -22.74 13.75
CA GLU A 99 -9.56 -23.53 13.84
C GLU A 99 -9.65 -24.63 12.77
N ILE A 100 -9.32 -24.33 11.51
CA ILE A 100 -9.34 -25.32 10.42
C ILE A 100 -8.32 -26.45 10.66
N ARG A 101 -7.19 -26.14 11.29
CA ARG A 101 -6.14 -27.13 11.58
C ARG A 101 -6.55 -28.07 12.72
N ASP A 102 -7.17 -27.52 13.76
CA ASP A 102 -7.72 -28.31 14.87
C ASP A 102 -8.85 -29.23 14.39
N ASP A 103 -9.73 -28.77 13.50
CA ASP A 103 -10.85 -29.57 12.94
C ASP A 103 -10.39 -30.72 12.03
N CYS A 104 -9.20 -30.62 11.42
CA CYS A 104 -8.62 -31.69 10.59
C CYS A 104 -7.85 -32.76 11.39
N THR A 105 -7.75 -32.64 12.71
CA THR A 105 -6.96 -33.55 13.57
C THR A 105 -7.85 -34.46 14.45
N ASP A 106 -9.18 -34.47 14.26
CA ASP A 106 -10.13 -35.44 14.82
C ASP A 106 -10.66 -36.42 13.74
#